data_AF-A0A9W7CZ09-F1
#
_entry.id   AF-A0A9W7CZ09-F1
#
_cell.length_a   1.000
_cell.length_b   1.000
_cell.length_c   1.000
_cell.angle_alpha   90.00
_cell.angle_beta   90.00
_cell.angle_gamma   90.00
#
_symmetry.space_group_name_H-M   'P 1'
#
loop_
_entity.id
_entity.type
_entity.pdbx_description
1 polymer ?
#
loop_
_entity_poly.entity_id
_entity_poly.type
_entity_poly.pdbx_seq_one_letter_code
_entity_poly.pdbx_strand_id
1 'polypeptide(L)'
;MQNFYESIPKSKLKRFPKNEHFELPFRMCVASPSGSGKSNTVLYIIALLSKCFTKILISTKSNEVLYDHLKDTIDNVEIFENGVVPAMSEYDSETSKLIIFDDLVLEPKKTQAQIGQYFIRGRKAGFSMIYISQSYFGIPKTIRINSQYVILGKNLTNRDLGIICRDFPTDIPIKTFIDLYKKETSEKLSTLMMDIINRKIYRNVIEPVCDL
;
A
#
# COMPACT_ATOMS: atom_id res chain seq x y z
N MET A 1 -14.10 24.93 12.78
CA MET A 1 -14.99 23.75 12.67
C MET A 1 -14.73 22.88 13.89
N GLN A 2 -15.75 22.44 14.63
CA GLN A 2 -15.55 21.57 15.80
C GLN A 2 -15.30 20.13 15.34
N ASN A 3 -14.25 19.49 15.87
CA ASN A 3 -13.96 18.08 15.59
C ASN A 3 -14.75 17.18 16.54
N PHE A 4 -15.88 16.64 16.07
CA PHE A 4 -16.73 15.77 16.88
C PHE A 4 -16.08 14.43 17.27
N TYR A 5 -14.98 14.00 16.63
CA TYR A 5 -14.27 12.80 17.07
C TYR A 5 -13.63 12.99 18.45
N GLU A 6 -13.24 14.22 18.80
CA GLU A 6 -12.62 14.53 20.09
C GLU A 6 -13.61 14.43 21.26
N SER A 7 -14.91 14.57 21.00
CA SER A 7 -15.96 14.43 22.02
C SER A 7 -16.46 12.99 22.20
N ILE A 8 -16.08 12.06 21.31
CA ILE A 8 -16.47 10.65 21.44
C ILE A 8 -15.59 9.98 22.52
N PRO A 9 -16.18 9.26 23.48
CA PRO A 9 -15.41 8.50 24.46
C PRO A 9 -14.41 7.56 23.79
N LYS A 10 -13.13 7.63 24.18
CA LYS A 10 -12.04 6.82 23.59
C LYS A 10 -12.23 5.31 23.72
N SER A 11 -13.18 4.84 24.53
CA SER A 11 -13.59 3.43 24.65
C SER A 11 -14.50 2.97 23.52
N LYS A 12 -15.21 3.91 22.85
CA LYS A 12 -16.08 3.63 21.70
C LYS A 12 -15.35 3.67 20.36
N LEU A 13 -14.11 4.17 20.36
CA LEU A 13 -13.27 4.25 19.18
C LEU A 13 -12.44 2.97 19.06
N LYS A 14 -12.46 2.35 17.87
CA LYS A 14 -11.54 1.25 17.55
C LYS A 14 -10.12 1.73 17.67
N ARG A 15 -9.27 0.91 18.28
CA ARG A 15 -7.85 1.19 18.47
C ARG A 15 -7.04 0.24 17.61
N PHE A 16 -6.10 0.79 16.87
CA PHE A 16 -5.13 0.02 16.11
C PHE A 16 -3.74 0.20 16.75
N PRO A 17 -2.83 -0.78 16.58
CA PRO A 17 -1.46 -0.64 17.03
C PRO A 17 -0.80 0.63 16.48
N LYS A 18 -0.02 1.31 17.31
CA LYS A 18 0.77 2.46 16.89
C LYS A 18 2.13 1.99 16.41
N ASN A 19 2.66 2.66 15.41
CA ASN A 19 4.02 2.52 14.90
C ASN A 19 4.51 3.89 14.39
N GLU A 20 5.78 3.99 14.05
CA GLU A 20 6.41 5.27 13.67
C GLU A 20 6.24 5.62 12.18
N HIS A 21 5.76 4.69 11.36
CA HIS A 21 5.84 4.77 9.90
C HIS A 21 4.49 5.00 9.21
N PHE A 22 3.41 4.40 9.71
CA PHE A 22 2.10 4.37 9.05
C PHE A 22 0.93 4.53 10.02
N GLU A 23 -0.07 5.30 9.62
CA GLU A 23 -1.36 5.34 10.33
C GLU A 23 -2.21 4.13 9.95
N LEU A 24 -2.51 3.27 10.94
CA LEU A 24 -3.34 2.08 10.71
C LEU A 24 -4.83 2.38 10.93
N PRO A 25 -5.73 1.85 10.08
CA PRO A 25 -5.44 1.06 8.88
C PRO A 25 -5.17 1.94 7.66
N PHE A 26 -4.21 1.54 6.81
CA PHE A 26 -3.84 2.31 5.61
C PHE A 26 -4.29 1.66 4.30
N ARG A 27 -4.23 2.44 3.22
CA ARG A 27 -4.35 1.97 1.83
C ARG A 27 -3.13 2.41 1.06
N MET A 28 -2.49 1.48 0.38
CA MET A 28 -1.23 1.71 -0.31
C MET A 28 -1.27 1.13 -1.72
N CYS A 29 -0.72 1.87 -2.67
CA CYS A 29 -0.35 1.34 -3.98
C CYS A 29 1.16 1.15 -4.05
N VAL A 30 1.61 0.01 -4.57
CA VAL A 30 3.01 -0.22 -4.92
C VAL A 30 3.07 -0.45 -6.41
N ALA A 31 3.63 0.51 -7.14
CA ALA A 31 3.69 0.49 -8.59
C ALA A 31 5.15 0.52 -9.05
N SER A 32 5.60 -0.57 -9.68
CA SER A 32 6.95 -0.61 -10.21
C SER A 32 7.13 -1.69 -11.28
N PRO A 33 7.90 -1.45 -12.35
CA PRO A 33 8.19 -2.45 -13.39
C PRO A 33 8.67 -3.81 -12.83
N SER A 34 8.61 -4.88 -13.63
CA SER A 34 9.12 -6.19 -13.20
C SER A 34 10.60 -6.15 -12.79
N GLY A 35 10.99 -6.95 -11.80
CA GLY A 35 12.38 -7.04 -11.31
C GLY A 35 12.90 -5.86 -10.48
N SER A 36 12.04 -4.88 -10.18
CA SER A 36 12.43 -3.63 -9.48
C SER A 36 12.37 -3.68 -7.95
N GLY A 37 11.90 -4.78 -7.35
CA GLY A 37 11.87 -4.95 -5.88
C GLY A 37 10.52 -4.69 -5.19
N LYS A 38 9.38 -4.82 -5.90
CA LYS A 38 8.04 -4.63 -5.33
C LYS A 38 7.79 -5.50 -4.09
N SER A 39 7.86 -6.83 -4.27
CA SER A 39 7.63 -7.79 -3.19
C SER A 39 8.61 -7.57 -2.03
N ASN A 40 9.88 -7.30 -2.33
CA ASN A 40 10.88 -6.94 -1.31
C ASN A 40 10.50 -5.69 -0.50
N THR A 41 10.01 -4.63 -1.16
CA THR A 41 9.56 -3.41 -0.48
C THR A 41 8.37 -3.69 0.44
N VAL A 42 7.44 -4.55 -0.01
CA VAL A 42 6.30 -4.95 0.82
C VAL A 42 6.73 -5.80 2.01
N LEU A 43 7.65 -6.75 1.82
CA LEU A 43 8.23 -7.52 2.92
C LEU A 43 8.95 -6.61 3.93
N TYR A 44 9.68 -5.60 3.46
CA TYR A 44 10.31 -4.60 4.33
C TYR A 44 9.27 -3.83 5.16
N ILE A 45 8.16 -3.41 4.56
CA ILE A 45 7.05 -2.76 5.26
C ILE A 45 6.45 -3.70 6.32
N ILE A 46 6.26 -4.98 6.00
CA ILE A 46 5.76 -5.97 6.96
C ILE A 46 6.73 -6.10 8.15
N ALA A 47 8.04 -6.11 7.90
CA ALA A 47 9.04 -6.15 8.95
C ALA A 47 9.01 -4.89 9.85
N LEU A 48 8.91 -3.69 9.27
CA LEU A 48 8.73 -2.44 10.01
C LEU A 48 7.45 -2.43 10.86
N LEU A 49 6.40 -3.05 10.34
CA LEU A 49 5.10 -3.19 11.00
C LEU A 49 4.97 -4.50 11.78
N SER A 50 6.09 -5.11 12.17
CA SER A 50 6.08 -6.32 12.98
C SER A 50 5.19 -6.10 14.22
N LYS A 51 4.35 -7.09 14.53
CA LYS A 51 3.37 -7.07 15.64
C LYS A 51 2.19 -6.10 15.47
N CYS A 52 2.10 -5.35 14.37
CA CYS A 52 0.94 -4.49 14.12
C CYS A 52 -0.28 -5.24 13.59
N PHE A 53 -0.09 -6.41 12.98
CA PHE A 53 -1.16 -7.19 12.36
C PHE A 53 -1.34 -8.52 13.08
N THR A 54 -2.57 -8.86 13.41
CA THR A 54 -2.95 -10.19 13.93
C THR A 54 -3.00 -11.23 12.82
N LYS A 55 -3.17 -10.78 11.57
CA LYS A 55 -3.24 -11.63 10.38
C LYS A 55 -2.74 -10.91 9.14
N ILE A 56 -2.00 -11.63 8.29
CA ILE A 56 -1.54 -11.15 6.99
C ILE A 56 -2.12 -12.07 5.91
N LEU A 57 -2.87 -11.49 4.97
CA LEU A 57 -3.48 -12.19 3.85
C LEU A 57 -2.78 -11.76 2.55
N ILE A 58 -2.47 -12.72 1.69
CA ILE A 58 -1.84 -12.46 0.39
C ILE A 58 -2.69 -13.09 -0.69
N SER A 59 -3.34 -12.28 -1.50
CA SER A 59 -4.04 -12.72 -2.71
C SER A 59 -3.16 -12.48 -3.91
N THR A 60 -2.76 -13.56 -4.58
CA THR A 60 -1.86 -13.53 -5.74
C THR A 60 -2.36 -14.46 -6.85
N LYS A 61 -1.87 -14.26 -8.07
CA LYS A 61 -2.12 -15.20 -9.17
C LYS A 61 -1.36 -16.50 -8.98
N SER A 62 -0.08 -16.39 -8.62
CA SER A 62 0.85 -17.50 -8.39
C SER A 62 1.64 -17.19 -7.14
N ASN A 63 1.87 -18.19 -6.30
CA ASN A 63 2.73 -18.02 -5.14
C ASN A 63 4.18 -17.67 -5.54
N GLU A 64 4.86 -16.92 -4.67
CA GLU A 64 6.28 -16.55 -4.79
C GLU A 64 7.06 -17.10 -3.60
N VAL A 65 8.32 -17.50 -3.82
CA VAL A 65 9.23 -18.00 -2.76
C VAL A 65 9.35 -17.01 -1.59
N LEU A 66 9.23 -15.71 -1.85
CA LEU A 66 9.25 -14.68 -0.81
C LEU A 66 8.05 -14.77 0.14
N TYR A 67 6.88 -15.19 -0.34
CA TYR A 67 5.69 -15.36 0.48
C TYR A 67 5.73 -16.64 1.30
N ASP A 68 6.31 -17.71 0.75
CA ASP A 68 6.63 -18.91 1.53
C ASP A 68 7.59 -18.58 2.66
N HIS A 69 8.68 -17.87 2.37
CA HIS A 69 9.63 -17.43 3.38
C HIS A 69 8.96 -16.55 4.46
N LEU A 70 8.06 -15.66 4.06
CA LEU A 70 7.30 -14.83 4.99
C LEU A 70 6.40 -15.69 5.91
N LYS A 71 5.72 -16.68 5.35
CA LYS A 71 4.86 -17.62 6.08
C LYS A 71 5.65 -18.49 7.06
N ASP A 72 6.87 -18.86 6.70
CA ASP A 72 7.78 -19.60 7.59
C ASP A 72 8.37 -18.73 8.70
N THR A 73 8.38 -17.40 8.52
CA THR A 73 8.99 -16.43 9.45
C THR A 73 7.98 -15.80 10.41
N ILE A 74 6.72 -15.64 9.98
CA ILE A 74 5.68 -14.92 10.73
C ILE A 74 4.43 -15.79 10.86
N ASP A 75 3.90 -15.89 12.07
CA ASP A 75 2.64 -16.59 12.32
C ASP A 75 1.44 -15.90 11.65
N ASN A 76 0.37 -16.67 11.38
CA ASN A 76 -0.91 -16.17 10.88
C ASN A 76 -0.84 -15.49 9.50
N VAL A 77 0.00 -16.01 8.60
CA VAL A 77 0.05 -15.66 7.18
C VAL A 77 -0.79 -16.66 6.36
N GLU A 78 -1.74 -16.14 5.58
CA GLU A 78 -2.54 -16.94 4.64
C GLU A 78 -2.34 -16.47 3.20
N ILE A 79 -2.11 -17.42 2.30
CA ILE A 79 -1.86 -17.17 0.88
C ILE A 79 -3.02 -17.75 0.08
N PHE A 80 -3.66 -16.91 -0.74
CA PHE A 80 -4.73 -17.23 -1.65
C PHE A 80 -4.21 -17.11 -3.08
N GLU A 81 -4.09 -18.25 -3.77
CA GLU A 81 -3.58 -18.33 -5.14
C GLU A 81 -4.71 -18.26 -6.18
N ASN A 82 -4.34 -18.29 -7.46
CA ASN A 82 -5.27 -18.31 -8.59
C ASN A 82 -6.18 -17.07 -8.67
N GLY A 83 -5.77 -15.95 -8.05
CA GLY A 83 -6.56 -14.72 -8.03
C GLY A 83 -7.76 -14.78 -7.08
N VAL A 84 -7.77 -15.73 -6.14
CA VAL A 84 -8.80 -15.80 -5.10
C VAL A 84 -8.61 -14.65 -4.11
N VAL A 85 -9.69 -13.91 -3.88
CA VAL A 85 -9.76 -12.85 -2.88
C VAL A 85 -10.74 -13.32 -1.79
N PRO A 86 -10.33 -13.37 -0.50
CA PRO A 86 -11.22 -13.78 0.58
C PRO A 86 -12.32 -12.74 0.82
N ALA A 87 -13.43 -13.13 1.45
CA ALA A 87 -14.46 -12.16 1.82
C ALA A 87 -14.11 -11.47 3.14
N MET A 88 -14.27 -10.14 3.20
CA MET A 88 -14.05 -9.38 4.44
C MET A 88 -14.85 -9.91 5.64
N SER A 89 -16.04 -10.47 5.39
CA SER A 89 -16.95 -11.01 6.41
C SER A 89 -16.46 -12.28 7.10
N GLU A 90 -15.45 -12.96 6.55
CA GLU A 90 -14.83 -14.14 7.16
C GLU A 90 -13.90 -13.76 8.34
N TYR A 91 -13.65 -12.47 8.55
CA TYR A 91 -12.74 -11.96 9.56
C TYR A 91 -13.44 -11.00 10.51
N ASP A 92 -12.96 -10.95 11.74
CA ASP A 92 -13.47 -10.01 12.74
C ASP A 92 -13.17 -8.55 12.35
N SER A 93 -13.92 -7.60 12.91
CA SER A 93 -13.69 -6.18 12.64
C SER A 93 -12.84 -5.47 13.70
N GLU A 94 -12.42 -6.16 14.76
CA GLU A 94 -11.85 -5.57 15.97
C GLU A 94 -10.32 -5.58 15.95
N THR A 95 -9.72 -6.52 15.24
CA THR A 95 -8.28 -6.69 15.13
C THR A 95 -7.71 -5.99 13.89
N SER A 96 -6.43 -5.63 13.95
CA SER A 96 -5.71 -5.05 12.81
C SER A 96 -5.17 -6.15 11.91
N LYS A 97 -5.47 -6.07 10.61
CA LYS A 97 -5.09 -7.08 9.60
C LYS A 97 -4.47 -6.39 8.41
N LEU A 98 -3.63 -7.12 7.69
CA LEU A 98 -3.09 -6.69 6.40
C LEU A 98 -3.61 -7.61 5.29
N ILE A 99 -4.03 -7.03 4.17
CA ILE A 99 -4.26 -7.78 2.94
C ILE A 99 -3.44 -7.18 1.79
N ILE A 100 -2.74 -8.04 1.07
CA ILE A 100 -1.90 -7.72 -0.07
C ILE A 100 -2.54 -8.32 -1.32
N PHE A 101 -2.75 -7.49 -2.34
CA PHE A 101 -3.23 -7.91 -3.65
C PHE A 101 -2.06 -7.80 -4.62
N ASP A 102 -1.49 -8.94 -5.00
CA ASP A 102 -0.30 -9.00 -5.84
C ASP A 102 -0.58 -9.52 -7.25
N ASP A 103 -0.13 -8.74 -8.24
CA ASP A 103 -0.28 -8.96 -9.68
C ASP A 103 -1.68 -9.38 -10.16
N LEU A 104 -2.73 -8.91 -9.47
CA LEU A 104 -4.12 -9.25 -9.80
C LEU A 104 -4.72 -8.37 -10.90
N VAL A 105 -3.94 -7.48 -11.52
CA VAL A 105 -4.43 -6.43 -12.44
C VAL A 105 -5.19 -6.98 -13.65
N LEU A 106 -4.90 -8.20 -14.08
CA LEU A 106 -5.57 -8.86 -15.21
C LEU A 106 -6.73 -9.76 -14.79
N GLU A 107 -7.03 -9.87 -13.49
CA GLU A 107 -8.14 -10.68 -13.02
C GLU A 107 -9.50 -10.12 -13.48
N PRO A 108 -10.53 -10.98 -13.59
CA PRO A 108 -11.85 -10.57 -14.05
C PRO A 108 -12.43 -9.40 -13.25
N LYS A 109 -13.33 -8.63 -13.90
CA LYS A 109 -14.02 -7.48 -13.29
C LYS A 109 -14.64 -7.78 -11.92
N LYS A 110 -15.10 -9.01 -11.70
CA LYS A 110 -15.65 -9.46 -10.42
C LYS A 110 -14.59 -9.41 -9.31
N THR A 111 -13.40 -9.96 -9.54
CA THR A 111 -12.27 -9.93 -8.61
C THR A 111 -11.83 -8.49 -8.35
N GLN A 112 -11.67 -7.69 -9.41
CA GLN A 112 -11.32 -6.27 -9.29
C GLN A 112 -12.37 -5.47 -8.50
N ALA A 113 -13.66 -5.78 -8.66
CA ALA A 113 -14.73 -5.15 -7.87
C ALA A 113 -14.64 -5.54 -6.38
N GLN A 114 -14.31 -6.80 -6.07
CA GLN A 114 -14.10 -7.26 -4.70
C GLN A 114 -12.91 -6.55 -4.04
N ILE A 115 -11.78 -6.42 -4.75
CA ILE A 115 -10.63 -5.63 -4.28
C ILE A 115 -11.03 -4.16 -4.07
N GLY A 116 -11.82 -3.59 -4.98
CA GLY A 116 -12.38 -2.25 -4.82
C GLY A 116 -13.18 -2.08 -3.52
N GLN A 117 -13.96 -3.09 -3.12
CA GLN A 117 -14.69 -3.07 -1.85
C GLN A 117 -13.76 -3.04 -0.63
N TYR A 118 -12.62 -3.74 -0.68
CA TYR A 118 -11.58 -3.63 0.36
C TYR A 118 -11.06 -2.18 0.47
N PHE A 119 -10.73 -1.52 -0.64
CA PHE A 119 -10.22 -0.15 -0.60
C PHE A 119 -11.26 0.90 -0.17
N ILE A 120 -12.55 0.61 -0.30
CA ILE A 120 -13.63 1.50 0.16
C ILE A 120 -14.00 1.24 1.63
N ARG A 121 -14.13 -0.03 2.02
CA ARG A 121 -14.76 -0.42 3.30
C ARG A 121 -13.82 -1.13 4.27
N GLY A 122 -12.70 -1.67 3.79
CA GLY A 122 -11.78 -2.52 4.56
C GLY A 122 -11.25 -1.88 5.83
N ARG A 123 -10.99 -0.57 5.83
CA ARG A 123 -10.53 0.16 7.03
C ARG A 123 -11.50 0.03 8.22
N LYS A 124 -12.82 0.05 7.98
CA LYS A 124 -13.83 -0.12 9.05
C LYS A 124 -13.83 -1.54 9.65
N ALA A 125 -13.37 -2.51 8.86
CA ALA A 125 -13.16 -3.90 9.24
C ALA A 125 -11.71 -4.18 9.73
N GLY A 126 -10.91 -3.13 9.96
CA GLY A 126 -9.56 -3.25 10.50
C GLY A 126 -8.50 -3.70 9.50
N PHE A 127 -8.79 -3.69 8.19
CA PHE A 127 -7.82 -4.03 7.16
C PHE A 127 -7.00 -2.81 6.74
N SER A 128 -5.68 -2.99 6.75
CA SER A 128 -4.76 -2.26 5.89
C SER A 128 -4.65 -2.99 4.55
N MET A 129 -4.55 -2.25 3.45
CA MET A 129 -4.54 -2.79 2.10
C MET A 129 -3.30 -2.34 1.34
N ILE A 130 -2.63 -3.28 0.67
CA ILE A 130 -1.58 -3.00 -0.30
C ILE A 130 -2.01 -3.58 -1.65
N TYR A 131 -2.02 -2.76 -2.69
CA TYR A 131 -2.18 -3.23 -4.08
C TYR A 131 -0.85 -3.11 -4.81
N ILE A 132 -0.32 -4.24 -5.26
CA ILE A 132 0.94 -4.32 -6.00
C ILE A 132 0.63 -4.44 -7.50
N SER A 133 1.31 -3.65 -8.32
CA SER A 133 1.16 -3.70 -9.77
C SER A 133 2.47 -3.35 -10.47
N GLN A 134 2.65 -3.89 -11.68
CA GLN A 134 3.76 -3.50 -12.54
C GLN A 134 3.62 -2.07 -13.09
N SER A 135 2.39 -1.60 -13.23
CA SER A 135 2.05 -0.28 -13.76
C SER A 135 1.11 0.44 -12.81
N TYR A 136 1.45 1.68 -12.47
CA TYR A 136 0.58 2.55 -11.68
C TYR A 136 -0.77 2.75 -12.39
N PHE A 137 -0.77 2.99 -13.71
CA PHE A 137 -2.01 3.19 -14.47
C PHE A 137 -2.81 1.90 -14.68
N GLY A 138 -2.20 0.73 -14.47
CA GLY A 138 -2.92 -0.53 -14.40
C GLY A 138 -3.79 -0.66 -13.14
N ILE A 139 -3.41 0.01 -12.04
CA ILE A 139 -4.19 -0.03 -10.81
C ILE A 139 -5.52 0.71 -11.03
N PRO A 140 -6.68 0.09 -10.71
CA PRO A 140 -7.98 0.73 -10.84
C PRO A 140 -8.00 2.13 -10.22
N LYS A 141 -8.59 3.11 -10.92
CA LYS A 141 -8.66 4.51 -10.46
C LYS A 141 -9.22 4.61 -9.04
N THR A 142 -10.25 3.85 -8.72
CA THR A 142 -10.86 3.79 -7.38
C THR A 142 -9.87 3.43 -6.29
N ILE A 143 -8.93 2.53 -6.57
CA ILE A 143 -7.88 2.13 -5.63
C ILE A 143 -6.88 3.27 -5.47
N ARG A 144 -6.38 3.83 -6.60
CA ARG A 144 -5.39 4.93 -6.59
C ARG A 144 -5.84 6.16 -5.80
N ILE A 145 -7.06 6.64 -6.05
CA ILE A 145 -7.59 7.84 -5.36
C ILE A 145 -7.87 7.62 -3.87
N ASN A 146 -8.02 6.37 -3.44
CA ASN A 146 -8.27 6.03 -2.05
C ASN A 146 -6.98 5.70 -1.28
N SER A 147 -5.88 5.43 -1.98
CA SER A 147 -4.59 5.18 -1.36
C SER A 147 -4.04 6.44 -0.71
N GLN A 148 -3.46 6.25 0.46
CA GLN A 148 -2.81 7.29 1.27
C GLN A 148 -1.30 7.27 1.06
N TYR A 149 -0.79 6.11 0.65
CA TYR A 149 0.62 5.89 0.35
C TYR A 149 0.76 5.36 -1.07
N VAL A 150 1.72 5.90 -1.81
CA VAL A 150 2.06 5.41 -3.15
C VAL A 150 3.56 5.23 -3.25
N ILE A 151 3.97 3.99 -3.48
CA ILE A 151 5.36 3.61 -3.66
C ILE A 151 5.64 3.42 -5.14
N LEU A 152 6.65 4.12 -5.63
CA LEU A 152 7.15 4.04 -6.99
C LEU A 152 8.56 3.46 -6.95
N GLY A 153 8.78 2.35 -7.65
CA GLY A 153 10.15 1.86 -7.88
C GLY A 153 10.72 2.40 -9.19
N LYS A 154 11.95 2.03 -9.49
CA LYS A 154 12.75 2.53 -10.63
C LYS A 154 12.14 2.21 -12.01
N ASN A 155 12.56 2.96 -13.03
CA ASN A 155 12.27 2.77 -14.46
C ASN A 155 10.86 3.20 -14.93
N LEU A 156 10.23 4.15 -14.23
CA LEU A 156 9.04 4.84 -14.74
C LEU A 156 9.43 5.91 -15.77
N THR A 157 8.57 6.13 -16.76
CA THR A 157 8.82 7.14 -17.80
C THR A 157 8.55 8.56 -17.25
N ASN A 158 9.22 9.58 -17.80
CA ASN A 158 8.94 10.98 -17.44
C ASN A 158 7.45 11.34 -17.66
N ARG A 159 6.81 10.75 -18.69
CA ARG A 159 5.39 10.94 -18.97
C ARG A 159 4.53 10.41 -17.83
N ASP A 160 4.80 9.19 -17.39
CA ASP A 160 4.08 8.54 -16.30
C ASP A 160 4.25 9.32 -15.01
N LEU A 161 5.48 9.69 -14.66
CA LEU A 161 5.79 10.50 -13.48
C LEU A 161 5.04 11.83 -13.50
N GLY A 162 4.98 12.50 -14.64
CA GLY A 162 4.24 13.75 -14.78
C GLY A 162 2.74 13.60 -14.56
N ILE A 163 2.15 12.48 -14.97
CA ILE A 163 0.73 12.19 -14.71
C ILE A 163 0.52 11.79 -13.24
N ILE A 164 1.38 10.94 -12.69
CA ILE A 164 1.34 10.49 -11.28
C ILE A 164 1.41 11.71 -10.34
N CYS A 165 2.35 12.62 -10.58
CA CYS A 165 2.50 13.86 -9.81
C CYS A 165 1.20 14.67 -9.76
N ARG A 166 0.43 14.71 -10.85
CA ARG A 166 -0.85 15.43 -10.93
C ARG A 166 -2.04 14.68 -10.33
N ASP A 167 -1.92 13.39 -10.04
CA ASP A 167 -2.99 12.61 -9.39
C ASP A 167 -3.11 12.99 -7.89
N PHE A 168 -2.14 13.71 -7.32
CA PHE A 168 -2.09 14.10 -5.91
C PHE A 168 -2.03 15.62 -5.74
N PRO A 169 -2.58 16.15 -4.63
CA PRO A 169 -2.37 17.55 -4.28
C PRO A 169 -0.90 17.76 -3.92
N THR A 170 -0.16 18.47 -4.79
CA THR A 170 1.28 18.73 -4.63
C THR A 170 1.60 20.15 -5.07
N ASP A 171 2.55 20.78 -4.37
CA ASP A 171 3.12 22.07 -4.75
C ASP A 171 4.44 21.91 -5.51
N ILE A 172 4.94 20.67 -5.65
CA ILE A 172 6.18 20.38 -6.36
C ILE A 172 5.97 20.55 -7.87
N PRO A 173 6.82 21.35 -8.56
CA PRO A 173 6.82 21.39 -10.01
C PRO A 173 7.15 20.01 -10.60
N ILE A 174 6.43 19.60 -11.64
CA ILE A 174 6.60 18.27 -12.27
C ILE A 174 8.06 17.93 -12.60
N LYS A 175 8.83 18.92 -13.08
CA LYS A 175 10.25 18.73 -13.38
C LYS A 175 11.04 18.36 -12.12
N THR A 176 10.83 19.10 -11.02
CA THR A 176 11.45 18.83 -9.72
C THR A 176 11.08 17.44 -9.22
N PHE A 177 9.81 17.03 -9.34
CA PHE A 177 9.37 15.68 -8.97
C PHE A 177 10.07 14.59 -9.78
N ILE A 178 10.21 14.77 -11.10
CA ILE A 178 10.91 13.82 -11.98
C ILE A 178 12.39 13.70 -11.60
N ASP A 179 13.05 14.84 -11.35
CA ASP A 179 14.48 14.86 -10.99
C ASP A 179 14.70 14.23 -9.61
N LEU A 180 13.81 14.50 -8.65
CA LEU A 180 13.77 13.86 -7.33
C LEU A 180 13.61 12.35 -7.47
N TYR A 181 12.60 11.88 -8.21
CA TYR A 181 12.37 10.47 -8.45
C TYR A 181 13.61 9.76 -9.03
N LYS A 182 14.27 10.35 -10.03
CA LYS A 182 15.48 9.78 -10.64
C LYS A 182 16.63 9.67 -9.65
N LYS A 183 16.80 10.67 -8.78
CA LYS A 183 17.82 10.67 -7.73
C LYS A 183 17.54 9.59 -6.68
N GLU A 184 16.33 9.58 -6.11
CA GLU A 184 15.99 8.71 -4.98
C GLU A 184 15.80 7.24 -5.40
N THR A 185 15.50 6.97 -6.67
CA THR A 185 15.38 5.61 -7.24
C THR A 185 16.62 5.17 -8.05
N SER A 186 17.76 5.84 -7.88
CA SER A 186 18.97 5.57 -8.69
C SER A 186 19.60 4.20 -8.39
N GLU A 187 19.51 3.73 -7.16
CA GLU A 187 20.09 2.46 -6.69
C GLU A 187 19.17 1.26 -6.92
N LYS A 188 19.74 0.04 -6.91
CA LYS A 188 18.96 -1.19 -7.05
C LYS A 188 18.00 -1.33 -5.85
N LEU A 189 16.75 -1.73 -6.11
CA LEU A 189 15.67 -1.88 -5.11
C LEU A 189 15.24 -0.58 -4.40
N SER A 190 15.81 0.57 -4.77
CA SER A 190 15.41 1.84 -4.17
C SER A 190 14.04 2.28 -4.65
N THR A 191 13.25 2.85 -3.74
CA THR A 191 11.87 3.29 -3.99
C THR A 191 11.63 4.70 -3.48
N LEU A 192 10.69 5.38 -4.12
CA LEU A 192 10.16 6.66 -3.69
C LEU A 192 8.73 6.44 -3.18
N MET A 193 8.48 6.75 -1.91
CA MET A 193 7.15 6.70 -1.31
C MET A 193 6.60 8.13 -1.19
N MET A 194 5.38 8.34 -1.68
CA MET A 194 4.59 9.54 -1.43
C MET A 194 3.58 9.24 -0.31
N ASP A 195 3.67 9.98 0.78
CA ASP A 195 2.69 10.06 1.86
C ASP A 195 1.76 11.24 1.60
N ILE A 196 0.55 10.94 1.13
CA ILE A 196 -0.42 11.93 0.68
C ILE A 196 -1.09 12.60 1.89
N ILE A 197 -1.20 11.91 3.03
CA ILE A 197 -1.86 12.45 4.23
C ILE A 197 -0.96 13.52 4.84
N ASN A 198 0.31 13.19 5.06
CA ASN A 198 1.26 14.09 5.72
C ASN A 198 1.98 15.01 4.74
N ARG A 199 1.67 14.88 3.43
CA ARG A 199 2.31 15.62 2.34
C ARG A 199 3.83 15.52 2.40
N LYS A 200 4.35 14.29 2.39
CA LYS A 200 5.78 14.00 2.47
C LYS A 200 6.21 12.98 1.44
N ILE A 201 7.46 13.07 1.03
CA ILE A 201 8.14 12.11 0.18
C ILE A 201 9.25 11.45 0.99
N TYR A 202 9.35 10.14 0.88
CA TYR A 202 10.37 9.33 1.53
C TYR A 202 11.12 8.50 0.50
N ARG A 203 12.41 8.29 0.74
CA ARG A 203 13.22 7.26 0.10
C ARG A 203 13.12 5.98 0.92
N ASN A 204 12.95 4.85 0.23
CA ASN A 204 12.93 3.51 0.84
C ASN A 204 12.00 3.40 2.06
N VAL A 205 10.81 4.01 1.96
CA VAL A 205 9.76 4.04 2.99
C VAL A 205 10.07 4.90 4.23
N ILE A 206 11.32 4.94 4.70
CA ILE A 206 11.65 5.48 6.03
C ILE A 206 12.45 6.79 6.01
N GLU A 207 13.19 7.10 4.94
CA GLU A 207 14.08 8.26 4.90
C GLU A 207 13.33 9.48 4.35
N PRO A 208 13.00 10.51 5.15
CA PRO A 208 12.31 11.69 4.64
C PRO A 208 13.18 12.46 3.65
N VAL A 209 12.59 12.89 2.54
CA VAL A 209 13.28 13.57 1.44
C VAL A 209 12.83 15.03 1.36
N CYS A 210 11.53 15.27 1.20
CA CYS A 210 10.93 16.59 1.14
C CYS A 210 9.42 16.54 1.41
N ASP A 211 8.78 17.69 1.52
CA ASP A 211 7.32 17.79 1.53
C ASP A 211 6.76 17.69 0.09
N LEU A 212 5.52 17.20 -0.04
CA LEU A 212 4.76 16.98 -1.28
C LEU A 212 3.90 18.19 -1.65
#